data_AF-A0A3D6EWD3-F1
#
_entry.id   AF-A0A3D6EWD3-F1
#
_cell.length_a   1.000
_cell.length_b   1.000
_cell.length_c   1.000
_cell.angle_alpha   90.00
_cell.angle_beta   90.00
_cell.angle_gamma   90.00
#
_symmetry.space_group_name_H-M   'P 1'
#
loop_
_entity.id
_entity.type
_entity.pdbx_description
1 polymer ?
#
loop_
_entity_poly.entity_id
_entity_poly.type
_entity_poly.pdbx_seq_one_letter_code
_entity_poly.pdbx_strand_id
1 'polypeptide(L)'
;MKFVSLLAFAVSFSSVAFAQKSPIKFGDVPIEDLKMTYYAKDSSAAAVVLVDYGEAYLSITSQTAQLTFERHVRIKILRKEGLKWGDVAILLRQAGSREERVSNLKATTYNLTDGKVAESKLNKDGIFKEKFNRSFIQQKFTMPDVKEGSVIEYSYKVNTIGNTFVFFGNFSIGVLKVGVFLFN
;
A
#
# COMPACT_ATOMS: atom_id res chain seq x y z
N MET A 1 12.38 37.88 39.95
CA MET A 1 13.39 37.08 39.21
C MET A 1 13.05 35.59 39.08
N LYS A 2 12.36 34.94 40.03
CA LYS A 2 11.96 33.51 39.94
C LYS A 2 10.86 33.20 38.89
N PHE A 3 9.97 34.16 38.61
CA PHE A 3 8.92 33.98 37.58
C PHE A 3 9.45 34.02 36.14
N VAL A 4 10.56 34.72 35.91
CA VAL A 4 11.18 34.81 34.57
C VAL A 4 11.90 33.51 34.21
N SER A 5 12.48 32.79 35.19
CA SER A 5 13.09 31.48 34.93
C SER A 5 12.06 30.37 34.67
N LEU A 6 10.84 30.51 35.19
CA LEU A 6 9.75 29.55 34.95
C LEU A 6 9.20 29.67 33.52
N LEU A 7 9.18 30.89 32.97
CA LEU A 7 8.77 31.15 31.58
C LEU A 7 9.81 30.61 30.57
N ALA A 8 11.10 30.66 30.91
CA ALA A 8 12.18 30.15 30.07
C ALA A 8 12.20 28.60 29.95
N PHE A 9 11.72 27.87 30.97
CA PHE A 9 11.66 26.41 30.95
C PHE A 9 10.51 25.86 30.09
N ALA A 10 9.42 26.62 29.94
CA ALA A 10 8.25 26.20 29.16
C ALA A 10 8.49 26.25 27.63
N VAL A 11 9.43 27.05 27.15
CA VAL A 11 9.73 27.21 25.71
C VAL A 11 10.63 26.08 25.18
N SER A 12 11.32 25.35 26.05
CA SER A 12 12.26 24.29 25.65
C SER A 12 11.61 22.95 25.29
N PHE A 13 10.29 22.81 25.45
CA PHE A 13 9.55 21.56 25.22
C PHE A 13 8.68 21.54 23.96
N SER A 14 8.89 22.46 23.01
CA SER A 14 8.28 22.37 21.68
C SER A 14 8.94 21.27 20.85
N SER A 15 8.66 20.02 21.22
CA SER A 15 8.93 18.86 20.39
C SER A 15 8.28 19.09 19.02
N VAL A 16 9.08 19.16 17.97
CA VAL A 16 8.62 19.18 16.58
C VAL A 16 7.78 17.92 16.35
N ALA A 17 6.46 18.08 16.40
CA ALA A 17 5.54 17.03 16.04
C ALA A 17 5.63 16.84 14.52
N PHE A 18 6.33 15.80 14.07
CA PHE A 18 6.25 15.36 12.69
C PHE A 18 4.82 14.86 12.45
N ALA A 19 4.03 15.66 11.74
CA ALA A 19 2.72 15.24 11.25
C ALA A 19 2.86 14.04 10.31
N GLN A 20 1.83 13.20 10.24
CA GLN A 20 1.78 12.13 9.26
C GLN A 20 1.86 12.73 7.86
N LYS A 21 2.77 12.22 7.02
CA LYS A 21 2.90 12.65 5.62
C LYS A 21 1.53 12.49 4.95
N SER A 22 1.07 13.53 4.25
CA SER A 22 -0.23 13.55 3.58
C SER A 22 -0.43 12.28 2.74
N PRO A 23 -1.67 11.74 2.62
CA PRO A 23 -1.94 10.59 1.77
C PRO A 23 -1.37 10.84 0.38
N ILE A 24 -0.50 9.94 -0.06
CA ILE A 24 0.18 10.09 -1.34
C ILE A 24 -0.83 9.85 -2.45
N LYS A 25 -0.90 10.79 -3.39
CA LYS A 25 -1.80 10.70 -4.54
C LYS A 25 -1.28 9.61 -5.48
N PHE A 26 -2.17 8.71 -5.89
CA PHE A 26 -1.84 7.68 -6.88
C PHE A 26 -1.28 8.33 -8.16
N GLY A 27 -0.16 7.81 -8.65
CA GLY A 27 0.55 8.29 -9.83
C GLY A 27 1.48 9.48 -9.61
N ASP A 28 1.48 10.09 -8.43
CA ASP A 28 2.45 11.12 -8.08
C ASP A 28 3.68 10.46 -7.44
N VAL A 29 4.52 9.86 -8.27
CA VAL A 29 5.73 9.16 -7.85
C VAL A 29 6.91 10.12 -7.87
N PRO A 30 7.50 10.47 -6.71
CA PRO A 30 8.66 11.32 -6.66
C PRO A 30 9.85 10.72 -7.41
N ILE A 31 10.61 11.56 -8.11
CA ILE A 31 11.75 11.10 -8.91
C ILE A 31 12.85 10.48 -8.03
N GLU A 32 12.95 10.90 -6.76
CA GLU A 32 13.85 10.33 -5.77
C GLU A 32 13.54 8.85 -5.47
N ASP A 33 12.26 8.46 -5.43
CA ASP A 33 11.85 7.07 -5.25
C ASP A 33 12.27 6.22 -6.46
N LEU A 34 12.15 6.79 -7.66
CA LEU A 34 12.59 6.13 -8.91
C LEU A 34 14.12 6.03 -9.01
N LYS A 35 14.86 7.02 -8.51
CA LYS A 35 16.33 7.03 -8.50
C LYS A 35 16.95 6.25 -7.35
N MET A 36 16.16 5.85 -6.35
CA MET A 36 16.65 5.02 -5.24
C MET A 36 17.26 3.71 -5.77
N THR A 37 18.54 3.46 -5.47
CA THR A 37 19.26 2.24 -5.88
C THR A 37 19.50 1.28 -4.72
N TYR A 38 19.52 1.81 -3.50
CA TYR A 38 19.55 1.06 -2.25
C TYR A 38 18.77 1.85 -1.21
N TYR A 39 18.49 1.21 -0.09
CA TYR A 39 17.85 1.90 1.01
C TYR A 39 18.79 2.06 2.20
N ALA A 40 18.82 3.27 2.74
CA ALA A 40 19.87 3.69 3.67
C ALA A 40 19.92 2.91 4.99
N LYS A 41 18.79 2.47 5.56
CA LYS A 41 18.81 1.72 6.83
C LYS A 41 19.11 0.22 6.67
N ASP A 42 19.16 -0.27 5.43
CA ASP A 42 19.43 -1.68 5.09
C ASP A 42 19.73 -1.77 3.60
N SER A 43 21.00 -1.89 3.32
CA SER A 43 21.47 -2.03 1.96
C SER A 43 21.14 -3.40 1.35
N SER A 44 20.84 -4.47 2.10
CA SER A 44 20.54 -5.82 1.56
C SER A 44 19.07 -6.01 1.16
N ALA A 45 18.22 -5.01 1.40
CA ALA A 45 16.82 -5.03 1.00
C ALA A 45 16.57 -5.28 -0.49
N ALA A 46 15.77 -6.31 -0.79
CA ALA A 46 15.36 -6.62 -2.16
C ALA A 46 14.26 -5.68 -2.69
N ALA A 47 13.42 -5.15 -1.79
CA ALA A 47 12.38 -4.19 -2.09
C ALA A 47 12.04 -3.36 -0.84
N VAL A 48 11.43 -2.19 -1.05
CA VAL A 48 11.03 -1.27 0.03
C VAL A 48 9.60 -0.84 -0.17
N VAL A 49 8.77 -1.01 0.85
CA VAL A 49 7.43 -0.42 0.87
C VAL A 49 7.57 1.07 1.15
N LEU A 50 7.28 1.89 0.15
CA LEU A 50 7.29 3.35 0.26
C LEU A 50 5.97 3.86 0.84
N VAL A 51 4.87 3.18 0.49
CA VAL A 51 3.51 3.52 0.91
C VAL A 51 2.74 2.22 1.13
N ASP A 52 2.06 2.11 2.26
CA ASP A 52 0.99 1.13 2.48
C ASP A 52 0.02 1.73 3.50
N TYR A 53 -1.13 2.18 3.03
CA TYR A 53 -2.21 2.63 3.90
C TYR A 53 -3.54 2.16 3.35
N GLY A 54 -4.52 2.13 4.25
CA GLY A 54 -5.89 1.86 3.86
C GLY A 54 -6.88 2.61 4.72
N GLU A 55 -8.05 2.81 4.15
CA GLU A 55 -9.14 3.57 4.73
C GLU A 55 -10.40 2.72 4.69
N ALA A 56 -11.15 2.70 5.79
CA ALA A 56 -12.38 1.95 5.90
C ALA A 56 -13.54 2.90 6.18
N TYR A 57 -14.62 2.75 5.42
CA TYR A 57 -15.79 3.61 5.51
C TYR A 57 -17.05 2.77 5.58
N LEU A 58 -17.94 3.13 6.49
CA LEU A 58 -19.24 2.50 6.63
C LEU A 58 -20.31 3.40 6.02
N SER A 59 -20.93 2.91 4.94
CA SER A 59 -22.12 3.51 4.36
C SER A 59 -23.35 2.88 4.99
N ILE A 60 -24.09 3.66 5.79
CA ILE A 60 -25.31 3.21 6.45
C ILE A 60 -26.50 3.84 5.74
N THR A 61 -27.43 3.02 5.30
CA THR A 61 -28.76 3.41 4.83
C THR A 61 -29.82 2.87 5.79
N SER A 62 -31.08 3.25 5.62
CA SER A 62 -32.20 2.73 6.42
C SER A 62 -32.39 1.21 6.29
N GLN A 63 -31.81 0.58 5.27
CA GLN A 63 -32.00 -0.84 4.96
C GLN A 63 -30.71 -1.66 4.99
N THR A 64 -29.54 -1.02 4.86
CA THR A 64 -28.26 -1.72 4.71
C THR A 64 -27.12 -0.98 5.41
N ALA A 65 -26.15 -1.74 5.92
CA ALA A 65 -24.84 -1.22 6.29
C ALA A 65 -23.80 -1.87 5.38
N GLN A 66 -23.07 -1.06 4.62
CA GLN A 66 -22.03 -1.52 3.72
C GLN A 66 -20.70 -0.94 4.14
N LEU A 67 -19.75 -1.83 4.36
CA LEU A 67 -18.38 -1.48 4.63
C LEU A 67 -17.57 -1.52 3.33
N THR A 68 -16.85 -0.44 3.08
CA THR A 68 -15.88 -0.32 1.98
C THR A 68 -14.49 -0.11 2.56
N PHE A 69 -13.54 -0.91 2.13
CA PHE A 69 -12.13 -0.69 2.40
C PHE A 69 -11.39 -0.29 1.14
N GLU A 70 -10.56 0.74 1.21
CA GLU A 70 -9.67 1.19 0.17
C GLU A 70 -8.23 0.99 0.63
N ARG A 71 -7.37 0.42 -0.22
CA ARG A 71 -5.93 0.28 0.05
C ARG A 71 -5.14 1.00 -1.02
N HIS A 72 -4.00 1.55 -0.64
CA HIS A 72 -3.02 2.11 -1.55
C HIS A 72 -1.62 1.64 -1.14
N VAL A 73 -0.92 1.00 -2.07
CA VAL A 73 0.40 0.43 -1.86
C VAL A 73 1.36 0.93 -2.93
N ARG A 74 2.58 1.30 -2.53
CA ARG A 74 3.71 1.63 -3.40
C ARG A 74 4.96 0.93 -2.90
N ILE A 75 5.63 0.22 -3.80
CA ILE A 75 6.82 -0.58 -3.47
C ILE A 75 7.92 -0.24 -4.48
N LYS A 76 9.11 0.07 -3.98
CA LYS A 76 10.34 0.15 -4.76
C LYS A 76 10.99 -1.22 -4.85
N ILE A 77 11.29 -1.68 -6.06
CA ILE A 77 12.08 -2.89 -6.30
C ILE A 77 13.54 -2.48 -6.42
N LEU A 78 14.39 -3.03 -5.55
CA LEU A 78 15.83 -2.71 -5.50
C LEU A 78 16.69 -3.81 -6.12
N ARG A 79 16.22 -5.07 -6.08
CA ARG A 79 16.94 -6.23 -6.61
C ARG A 79 16.01 -7.22 -7.29
N LYS A 80 16.59 -8.16 -8.05
CA LYS A 80 15.87 -9.28 -8.70
C LYS A 80 15.01 -10.11 -7.74
N GLU A 81 15.45 -10.34 -6.51
CA GLU A 81 14.69 -11.08 -5.50
C GLU A 81 13.39 -10.37 -5.10
N GLY A 82 13.32 -9.06 -5.34
CA GLY A 82 12.16 -8.21 -5.11
C GLY A 82 11.08 -8.33 -6.18
N LEU A 83 11.38 -8.90 -7.35
CA LEU A 83 10.42 -9.00 -8.47
C LEU A 83 9.15 -9.76 -8.09
N LYS A 84 9.23 -10.70 -7.13
CA LYS A 84 8.08 -11.43 -6.57
C LYS A 84 6.99 -10.51 -5.99
N TRP A 85 7.34 -9.29 -5.59
CA TRP A 85 6.37 -8.29 -5.10
C TRP A 85 5.51 -7.69 -6.23
N GLY A 86 5.90 -7.92 -7.49
CA GLY A 86 5.08 -7.60 -8.65
C GLY A 86 3.90 -8.56 -8.84
N ASP A 87 3.90 -9.74 -8.22
CA ASP A 87 2.76 -10.66 -8.22
C ASP A 87 1.89 -10.41 -6.99
N VAL A 88 0.71 -9.83 -7.22
CA VAL A 88 -0.19 -9.42 -6.14
C VAL A 88 -1.38 -10.38 -6.05
N ALA A 89 -1.71 -10.74 -4.82
CA ALA A 89 -2.82 -11.60 -4.47
C ALA A 89 -3.70 -10.94 -3.40
N ILE A 90 -4.99 -10.75 -3.71
CA ILE A 90 -5.99 -10.23 -2.79
C ILE A 90 -6.96 -11.35 -2.46
N LEU A 91 -6.99 -11.78 -1.19
CA LEU A 91 -7.97 -12.75 -0.72
C LEU A 91 -9.30 -12.05 -0.42
N LEU A 92 -10.39 -12.61 -0.93
CA LEU A 92 -11.73 -12.07 -0.82
C LEU A 92 -12.65 -13.16 -0.29
N ARG A 93 -13.60 -12.80 0.57
CA ARG A 93 -14.55 -13.77 1.12
C ARG A 93 -15.62 -14.17 0.13
N GLN A 94 -16.07 -15.40 0.26
CA GLN A 94 -17.21 -15.95 -0.44
C GLN A 94 -18.10 -16.72 0.56
N ALA A 95 -19.41 -16.47 0.50
CA ALA A 95 -20.41 -17.14 1.32
C ALA A 95 -21.63 -17.49 0.44
N GLY A 96 -21.75 -18.77 0.07
CA GLY A 96 -22.80 -19.23 -0.85
C GLY A 96 -22.68 -18.55 -2.21
N SER A 97 -23.76 -17.86 -2.64
CA SER A 97 -23.79 -17.07 -3.88
C SER A 97 -23.23 -15.65 -3.76
N ARG A 98 -22.87 -15.21 -2.54
CA ARG A 98 -22.32 -13.88 -2.30
C ARG A 98 -20.79 -13.94 -2.27
N GLU A 99 -20.14 -13.02 -2.98
CA GLU A 99 -18.68 -12.87 -2.98
C GLU A 99 -18.26 -11.40 -2.84
N GLU A 100 -17.19 -11.16 -2.09
CA GLU A 100 -16.52 -9.88 -2.04
C GLU A 100 -15.84 -9.65 -3.40
N ARG A 101 -15.80 -8.40 -3.82
CA ARG A 101 -15.25 -8.02 -5.12
C ARG A 101 -14.29 -6.86 -4.96
N VAL A 102 -13.20 -6.95 -5.71
CA VAL A 102 -12.31 -5.84 -5.94
C VAL A 102 -12.96 -4.90 -6.96
N SER A 103 -12.94 -3.62 -6.65
CA SER A 103 -13.39 -2.53 -7.51
C SER A 103 -12.36 -1.41 -7.51
N ASN A 104 -12.43 -0.54 -8.51
CA ASN A 104 -11.48 0.58 -8.69
C ASN A 104 -10.01 0.16 -8.62
N LEU A 105 -9.69 -1.06 -9.08
CA LEU A 105 -8.30 -1.52 -9.14
C LEU A 105 -7.52 -0.66 -10.14
N LYS A 106 -6.53 0.04 -9.64
CA LYS A 106 -5.50 0.74 -10.41
C LYS A 106 -4.16 0.10 -10.05
N ALA A 107 -3.35 -0.18 -11.06
CA ALA A 107 -2.03 -0.74 -10.86
C ALA A 107 -1.11 -0.21 -11.97
N THR A 108 0.05 0.32 -11.60
CA THR A 108 1.00 0.93 -12.52
C THR A 108 2.42 0.67 -12.06
N THR A 109 3.26 0.29 -13.00
CA THR A 109 4.71 0.21 -12.81
C THR A 109 5.35 1.44 -13.41
N TYR A 110 6.26 2.05 -12.67
CA TYR A 110 7.00 3.24 -13.05
C TYR A 110 8.47 2.86 -13.20
N ASN A 111 9.01 3.14 -14.38
CA ASN A 111 10.39 2.87 -14.74
C ASN A 111 11.08 4.16 -15.16
N LEU A 112 12.37 4.30 -14.85
CA LEU A 112 13.17 5.41 -15.34
C LEU A 112 13.95 4.96 -16.58
N THR A 113 13.62 5.52 -17.75
CA THR A 113 14.30 5.26 -19.03
C THR A 113 14.80 6.60 -19.56
N ASP A 114 16.12 6.74 -19.74
CA ASP A 114 16.76 7.97 -20.23
C ASP A 114 16.36 9.24 -19.45
N GLY A 115 16.21 9.10 -18.13
CA GLY A 115 15.80 10.20 -17.24
C GLY A 115 14.30 10.57 -17.32
N LYS A 116 13.51 9.88 -18.13
CA LYS A 116 12.05 10.04 -18.22
C LYS A 116 11.33 8.90 -17.53
N VAL A 117 10.17 9.21 -16.93
CA VAL A 117 9.32 8.21 -16.30
C VAL A 117 8.47 7.53 -17.36
N ALA A 118 8.64 6.23 -17.52
CA ALA A 118 7.80 5.36 -18.34
C ALA A 118 6.79 4.63 -17.45
N GLU A 119 5.50 4.77 -17.78
CA GLU A 119 4.40 4.13 -17.05
C GLU A 119 3.86 2.91 -17.80
N SER A 120 3.78 1.78 -17.10
CA SER A 120 3.14 0.56 -17.59
C SER A 120 1.91 0.26 -16.73
N LYS A 121 0.72 0.44 -17.30
CA LYS A 121 -0.56 0.26 -16.59
C LYS A 121 -1.06 -1.17 -16.72
N LEU A 122 -1.59 -1.72 -15.63
CA LEU A 122 -2.20 -3.04 -15.65
C LEU A 122 -3.45 -3.05 -16.52
N ASN A 123 -3.48 -3.95 -17.51
CA ASN A 123 -4.65 -4.20 -18.33
C ASN A 123 -5.63 -5.14 -17.64
N LYS A 124 -6.92 -5.02 -17.98
CA LYS A 124 -7.96 -5.87 -17.38
C LYS A 124 -7.74 -7.36 -17.62
N ASP A 125 -7.12 -7.71 -18.74
CA ASP A 125 -6.84 -9.10 -19.11
C ASP A 125 -5.73 -9.73 -18.25
N GLY A 126 -4.95 -8.91 -17.52
CA GLY A 126 -3.94 -9.37 -16.56
C GLY A 126 -4.48 -9.61 -15.15
N ILE A 127 -5.80 -9.56 -14.97
CA ILE A 127 -6.48 -9.73 -13.68
C ILE A 127 -7.19 -11.08 -13.68
N PHE A 128 -6.76 -11.99 -12.80
CA PHE A 128 -7.25 -13.37 -12.72
C PHE A 128 -7.91 -13.64 -11.39
N LYS A 129 -8.96 -14.44 -11.39
CA LYS A 129 -9.65 -14.85 -10.18
C LYS A 129 -9.65 -16.37 -10.08
N GLU A 130 -9.22 -16.87 -8.92
CA GLU A 130 -9.19 -18.29 -8.63
C GLU A 130 -9.96 -18.60 -7.34
N LYS A 131 -10.48 -19.83 -7.25
CA LYS A 131 -11.07 -20.33 -6.01
C LYS A 131 -9.95 -20.80 -5.10
N PHE A 132 -9.88 -20.23 -3.90
CA PHE A 132 -8.87 -20.62 -2.91
C PHE A 132 -9.39 -21.75 -2.01
N ASN A 133 -10.59 -21.60 -1.45
CA ASN A 133 -11.28 -22.67 -0.71
C ASN A 133 -12.80 -22.46 -0.68
N ARG A 134 -13.51 -23.09 0.26
CA ARG A 134 -14.99 -22.98 0.38
C ARG A 134 -15.47 -21.58 0.79
N SER A 135 -14.63 -20.79 1.44
CA SER A 135 -14.97 -19.49 2.03
C SER A 135 -14.19 -18.32 1.41
N PHE A 136 -13.26 -18.61 0.49
CA PHE A 136 -12.34 -17.63 -0.07
C PHE A 136 -12.09 -17.84 -1.56
N ILE A 137 -12.02 -16.71 -2.25
CA ILE A 137 -11.50 -16.57 -3.61
C ILE A 137 -10.28 -15.67 -3.56
N GLN A 138 -9.40 -15.78 -4.54
CA GLN A 138 -8.21 -14.95 -4.65
C GLN A 138 -8.24 -14.21 -5.98
N GLN A 139 -8.18 -12.88 -5.91
CA GLN A 139 -7.97 -12.02 -7.07
C GLN A 139 -6.46 -11.79 -7.21
N LYS A 140 -5.88 -12.27 -8.30
CA LYS A 140 -4.47 -12.14 -8.63
C LYS A 140 -4.26 -11.18 -9.80
N PHE A 141 -3.14 -10.49 -9.79
CA PHE A 141 -2.64 -9.76 -10.95
C PHE A 141 -1.12 -9.62 -10.86
N THR A 142 -0.48 -9.57 -12.02
CA THR A 142 0.96 -9.33 -12.11
C THR A 142 1.18 -7.94 -12.67
N MET A 143 1.98 -7.15 -11.95
CA MET A 143 2.38 -5.82 -12.38
C MET A 143 3.16 -5.90 -13.71
N PRO A 144 2.82 -5.10 -14.73
CA PRO A 144 3.50 -5.15 -16.02
C PRO A 144 4.90 -4.50 -15.95
N ASP A 145 5.84 -4.93 -16.79
CA ASP A 145 7.17 -4.30 -16.96
C ASP A 145 7.95 -4.08 -15.63
N VAL A 146 7.80 -4.98 -14.65
CA VAL A 146 8.57 -4.91 -13.40
C VAL A 146 9.99 -5.39 -13.64
N LYS A 147 10.95 -4.56 -13.25
CA LYS A 147 12.38 -4.83 -13.29
C LYS A 147 13.07 -4.25 -12.06
N GLU A 148 14.36 -4.54 -11.93
CA GLU A 148 15.18 -3.91 -10.89
C GLU A 148 15.16 -2.39 -11.06
N GLY A 149 14.93 -1.66 -9.96
CA GLY A 149 14.76 -0.21 -9.99
C GLY A 149 13.33 0.27 -10.24
N SER A 150 12.38 -0.61 -10.60
CA SER A 150 10.97 -0.21 -10.78
C SER A 150 10.34 0.26 -9.48
N VAL A 151 9.41 1.19 -9.57
CA VAL A 151 8.41 1.44 -8.52
C VAL A 151 7.08 0.89 -8.99
N ILE A 152 6.48 -0.01 -8.21
CA ILE A 152 5.12 -0.50 -8.46
C ILE A 152 4.15 0.22 -7.52
N GLU A 153 2.98 0.57 -8.03
CA GLU A 153 1.92 1.21 -7.26
C GLU A 153 0.57 0.59 -7.62
N TYR A 154 -0.21 0.23 -6.62
CA TYR A 154 -1.57 -0.24 -6.83
C TYR A 154 -2.53 0.24 -5.74
N SER A 155 -3.78 0.42 -6.12
CA SER A 155 -4.87 0.78 -5.23
C SER A 155 -6.13 0.04 -5.63
N TYR A 156 -6.93 -0.36 -4.64
CA TYR A 156 -8.19 -1.05 -4.88
C TYR A 156 -9.18 -0.82 -3.74
N LYS A 157 -10.46 -1.07 -4.04
CA LYS A 157 -11.54 -1.08 -3.06
C LYS A 157 -12.15 -2.47 -2.93
N VAL A 158 -12.37 -2.92 -1.70
CA VAL A 158 -13.13 -4.13 -1.39
C VAL A 158 -14.39 -3.74 -0.64
N ASN A 159 -15.53 -4.21 -1.14
CA ASN A 159 -16.79 -4.11 -0.42
C ASN A 159 -17.03 -5.42 0.33
N THR A 160 -17.15 -5.32 1.64
CA THR A 160 -17.27 -6.45 2.54
C THR A 160 -18.69 -7.02 2.53
N ILE A 161 -18.80 -8.35 2.60
CA ILE A 161 -20.10 -9.01 2.80
C ILE A 161 -20.41 -9.07 4.30
N GLY A 162 -21.52 -8.43 4.71
CA GLY A 162 -22.03 -8.48 6.07
C GLY A 162 -21.17 -7.73 7.09
N ASN A 163 -21.30 -8.08 8.37
CA ASN A 163 -20.78 -7.29 9.50
C ASN A 163 -19.35 -7.68 9.92
N THR A 164 -18.75 -8.67 9.26
CA THR A 164 -17.45 -9.20 9.65
C THR A 164 -16.38 -8.62 8.76
N PHE A 165 -15.36 -7.96 9.32
CA PHE A 165 -14.11 -7.66 8.64
C PHE A 165 -13.20 -8.88 8.68
N VAL A 166 -12.63 -9.31 7.54
CA VAL A 166 -11.47 -10.21 7.60
C VAL A 166 -10.45 -9.77 6.56
N PHE A 167 -9.29 -9.33 7.04
CA PHE A 167 -8.12 -9.11 6.20
C PHE A 167 -7.26 -10.37 6.21
N PHE A 168 -7.06 -10.95 5.03
CA PHE A 168 -6.00 -11.94 4.82
C PHE A 168 -4.96 -11.31 3.90
N GLY A 169 -4.16 -10.43 4.49
CA GLY A 169 -2.77 -10.36 4.07
C GLY A 169 -2.03 -11.45 4.84
N ASN A 170 -0.98 -12.04 4.24
CA ASN A 170 0.13 -12.48 5.07
C ASN A 170 0.66 -11.21 5.76
N PHE A 171 0.08 -10.89 6.92
CA PHE A 171 0.66 -9.95 7.84
C PHE A 171 1.81 -10.68 8.54
N SER A 172 2.92 -10.85 7.82
CA SER A 172 4.19 -10.70 8.52
C SER A 172 4.43 -9.20 8.65
N ILE A 173 3.88 -8.70 9.76
CA ILE A 173 4.28 -7.49 10.48
C ILE A 173 3.79 -6.14 9.94
N GLY A 174 2.89 -5.56 10.75
CA GLY A 174 3.15 -4.27 11.40
C GLY A 174 2.87 -3.01 10.58
N VAL A 175 1.63 -2.53 10.62
CA VAL A 175 1.41 -1.09 10.61
C VAL A 175 0.40 -0.71 11.68
N LEU A 176 0.92 -0.10 12.75
CA LEU A 176 0.30 1.10 13.30
C LEU A 176 1.44 2.09 13.53
N LYS A 177 1.43 3.14 12.69
CA LYS A 177 2.39 4.26 12.55
C LYS A 177 3.71 3.99 11.82
N VAL A 178 3.84 4.71 10.71
CA VAL A 178 5.05 5.43 10.22
C VAL A 178 6.37 4.85 10.74
N GLY A 179 6.93 3.91 9.98
CA GLY A 179 8.24 3.34 10.29
C GLY A 179 8.80 2.68 9.05
N VAL A 180 9.63 3.42 8.32
CA VAL A 180 10.33 2.91 7.15
C VAL A 180 11.36 1.87 7.61
N PHE A 181 11.15 0.58 7.30
CA PHE A 181 12.07 -0.52 7.66
C PHE A 181 12.08 -1.62 6.59
N LEU A 182 13.13 -2.43 6.65
CA LEU A 182 13.65 -3.19 5.54
C LEU A 182 13.75 -4.66 5.84
N PHE A 183 13.85 -5.40 4.75
CA PHE A 183 13.89 -6.84 4.74
C PHE A 183 15.31 -7.30 4.41
N ASN A 184 15.95 -7.97 5.37
CA ASN A 184 17.14 -8.80 5.10
C ASN A 184 16.71 -10.12 4.45
#